data_AF-A0A1C1CJB7-F1
#
_entry.id   AF-A0A1C1CJB7-F1
#
_cell.length_a   1.000
_cell.length_b   1.000
_cell.length_c   1.000
_cell.angle_alpha   90.00
_cell.angle_beta   90.00
_cell.angle_gamma   90.00
#
_symmetry.space_group_name_H-M   'P 1'
#
loop_
_entity.id
_entity.type
_entity.pdbx_description
1 polymer ?
#
loop_
_entity_poly.entity_id
_entity_poly.type
_entity_poly.pdbx_seq_one_letter_code
_entity_poly.pdbx_strand_id
1 'polypeptide(L)' 'MSCECSICEVFERTSDDLAKAAHRAELQRGRQKLHNLYQGKESMSDDAEEETYRTLMRLAGEDGLKDLKQMLQHLGSS' A
#
# COMPACT_ATOMS: atom_id res chain seq x y z
N MET A 1 3.01 -0.53 18.80
CA MET A 1 2.45 0.75 18.33
C MET A 1 1.97 0.51 16.91
N SER A 2 0.67 0.25 16.72
CA SER A 2 0.03 0.23 15.41
C SER A 2 0.08 1.65 14.85
N CYS A 3 0.57 1.82 13.63
CA CYS A 3 0.63 3.15 13.03
C CYS A 3 -0.75 3.49 12.45
N GLU A 4 -1.29 4.65 12.82
CA GLU A 4 -2.63 5.09 12.43
C GLU A 4 -2.70 5.75 11.03
N CYS A 5 -1.64 5.70 10.22
CA CYS A 5 -1.73 6.23 8.86
C CYS A 5 -2.54 5.28 7.98
N SER A 6 -3.33 5.84 7.06
CA SER A 6 -4.28 5.09 6.22
C SER A 6 -3.65 3.93 5.46
N ILE A 7 -2.40 4.07 4.97
CA ILE A 7 -1.72 2.95 4.28
C ILE A 7 -1.37 1.78 5.21
N CYS A 8 -1.05 2.04 6.49
CA CYS A 8 -0.84 0.98 7.46
C CYS A 8 -2.17 0.30 7.81
N GLU A 9 -3.24 1.08 7.96
CA GLU A 9 -4.57 0.54 8.20
C GLU A 9 -5.03 -0.37 7.05
N VAL A 10 -4.80 0.02 5.79
CA VAL A 10 -5.11 -0.81 4.62
C VAL A 10 -4.39 -2.17 4.68
N PHE A 11 -3.10 -2.18 5.00
CA PHE A 11 -2.32 -3.41 5.10
C PHE A 11 -2.64 -4.26 6.35
N GLU A 12 -3.14 -3.64 7.42
CA GLU A 12 -3.50 -4.34 8.66
C GLU A 12 -4.94 -4.86 8.65
N ARG A 13 -5.85 -4.19 7.94
CA ARG A 13 -7.27 -4.53 7.90
C ARG A 13 -7.68 -5.34 6.69
N THR A 14 -6.81 -5.51 5.71
CA THR A 14 -7.14 -6.36 4.57
C THR A 14 -7.39 -7.80 5.02
N SER A 15 -8.42 -8.41 4.44
CA SER A 15 -8.78 -9.81 4.58
C SER A 15 -7.89 -10.75 3.76
N ASP A 16 -7.03 -10.21 2.89
CA ASP A 16 -6.10 -11.00 2.08
C ASP A 16 -4.95 -11.58 2.90
N ASP A 17 -4.51 -12.79 2.53
CA ASP A 17 -3.34 -13.44 3.15
C ASP A 17 -2.03 -12.90 2.55
N LEU A 18 -1.54 -11.79 3.10
CA LEU A 18 -0.28 -11.16 2.68
C LEU A 18 0.95 -12.06 2.87
N ALA A 19 0.87 -13.11 3.69
CA ALA A 19 1.99 -14.02 3.89
C ALA A 19 2.21 -14.93 2.68
N LYS A 20 1.18 -15.16 1.85
CA LYS A 20 1.23 -15.98 0.62
C LYS A 20 1.49 -15.17 -0.65
N ALA A 21 1.48 -13.85 -0.56
CA ALA A 21 1.73 -12.95 -1.69
C ALA A 21 3.14 -13.17 -2.27
N ALA A 22 3.25 -13.40 -3.59
CA ALA A 22 4.55 -13.58 -4.23
C ALA A 22 5.37 -12.29 -4.22
N HIS A 23 4.70 -11.14 -4.30
CA HIS A 23 5.30 -9.81 -4.28
C HIS A 23 5.24 -9.17 -2.89
N ARG A 24 5.21 -9.98 -1.82
CA ARG A 24 5.13 -9.48 -0.43
C ARG A 24 6.21 -8.45 -0.11
N ALA A 25 7.44 -8.66 -0.59
CA ALA A 25 8.56 -7.76 -0.32
C ALA A 25 8.35 -6.40 -1.00
N GLU A 26 7.91 -6.40 -2.25
CA GLU A 26 7.57 -5.21 -3.05
C GLU A 26 6.40 -4.45 -2.40
N LEU A 27 5.34 -5.16 -2.02
CA LEU A 27 4.17 -4.60 -1.34
C LEU A 27 4.57 -3.91 -0.04
N GLN A 28 5.39 -4.57 0.79
CA GLN A 28 5.87 -3.99 2.04
C GLN A 28 6.80 -2.79 1.80
N ARG A 29 7.63 -2.80 0.74
CA ARG A 29 8.45 -1.63 0.37
C ARG A 29 7.58 -0.45 -0.04
N GLY A 30 6.56 -0.66 -0.86
CA GLY A 30 5.63 0.41 -1.26
C GLY A 30 4.84 0.95 -0.06
N ARG A 31 4.33 0.07 0.81
CA ARG A 31 3.72 0.47 2.09
C ARG A 31 4.65 1.34 2.92
N GLN A 32 5.92 0.94 3.06
CA GLN A 32 6.89 1.67 3.87
C GLN A 32 7.18 3.07 3.31
N LYS A 33 7.29 3.21 1.98
CA LYS A 33 7.46 4.51 1.32
C LYS A 33 6.30 5.45 1.63
N LEU A 34 5.07 5.01 1.41
CA LEU A 34 3.87 5.80 1.71
C LEU A 34 3.73 6.09 3.20
N HIS A 35 4.07 5.13 4.06
CA HIS A 35 4.10 5.34 5.50
C HIS A 35 5.09 6.45 5.89
N ASN A 36 6.30 6.44 5.34
CA ASN A 36 7.30 7.49 5.61
C ASN A 36 6.82 8.86 5.12
N LEU A 37 6.19 8.90 3.94
CA LEU A 37 5.56 10.10 3.39
C LEU A 37 4.51 10.66 4.36
N TYR A 38 3.56 9.85 4.81
CA TYR A 38 2.49 10.27 5.71
C TYR A 38 2.93 10.56 7.14
N GLN A 39 4.12 10.08 7.54
CA GLN A 39 4.75 10.45 8.80
C GLN A 39 5.63 11.70 8.68
N GLY A 40 5.70 12.34 7.50
CA GLY A 40 6.56 13.49 7.25
C GLY A 40 8.06 13.17 7.38
N LYS A 41 8.44 11.90 7.31
CA LYS A 41 9.84 11.43 7.39
C LYS A 41 10.53 11.44 6.04
N GLU A 42 9.75 11.43 4.97
CA GLU A 42 10.21 11.42 3.58
C GLU A 42 9.28 12.33 2.77
N SER A 43 9.84 12.99 1.76
CA SER A 43 9.07 13.81 0.83
C SER A 43 9.02 13.10 -0.52
N MET A 44 7.87 13.11 -1.15
CA MET A 44 7.60 12.49 -2.43
C MET A 44 6.77 13.48 -3.25
N SER A 45 6.98 13.52 -4.57
CA SER A 45 6.07 14.27 -5.44
C SER A 45 4.75 13.53 -5.59
N ASP A 46 3.68 14.26 -5.89
CA ASP A 46 2.36 13.69 -6.15
C ASP A 46 2.42 12.58 -7.21
N ASP A 47 3.17 12.79 -8.31
CA ASP A 47 3.38 11.77 -9.36
C ASP A 47 4.03 10.48 -8.81
N ALA A 48 4.98 10.60 -7.88
CA ALA A 48 5.67 9.45 -7.31
C ALA A 48 4.83 8.73 -6.24
N GLU A 49 3.97 9.48 -5.53
CA GLU A 49 2.96 8.91 -4.64
C GLU A 49 1.94 8.11 -5.46
N GLU A 50 1.42 8.70 -6.53
CA GLU A 50 0.48 8.06 -7.44
C GLU A 50 1.08 6.81 -8.09
N GLU A 51 2.33 6.89 -8.58
CA GLU A 51 3.04 5.74 -9.13
C GLU A 51 3.21 4.62 -8.08
N THR A 52 3.47 4.99 -6.82
CA THR A 52 3.57 4.02 -5.73
C THR A 52 2.23 3.31 -5.49
N TYR A 53 1.11 4.05 -5.47
CA TYR A 53 -0.23 3.45 -5.41
C TYR A 53 -0.54 2.53 -6.58
N ARG A 54 -0.26 2.99 -7.81
CA ARG A 54 -0.45 2.19 -9.04
C ARG A 54 0.36 0.90 -8.99
N THR A 55 1.60 0.97 -8.53
CA THR A 55 2.47 -0.19 -8.35
C THR A 55 1.89 -1.16 -7.34
N LEU A 56 1.45 -0.68 -6.17
CA LEU A 56 0.83 -1.52 -5.15
C LEU A 56 -0.46 -2.19 -5.65
N MET A 57 -1.34 -1.45 -6.34
CA MET A 57 -2.56 -1.99 -6.93
C MET A 57 -2.29 -3.05 -8.00
N ARG A 58 -1.24 -2.84 -8.82
CA ARG A 58 -0.82 -3.81 -9.84
C ARG A 58 -0.34 -5.11 -9.18
N LEU A 59 0.59 -5.01 -8.22
CA LEU A 59 1.14 -6.17 -7.51
C LEU A 59 0.06 -6.93 -6.74
N ALA A 60 -0.84 -6.21 -6.06
CA ALA A 60 -1.99 -6.82 -5.38
C ALA A 60 -2.91 -7.56 -6.38
N GLY A 61 -3.11 -7.00 -7.58
CA GLY A 61 -3.84 -7.68 -8.66
C GLY A 61 -3.12 -8.94 -9.17
N GLU A 62 -1.81 -8.91 -9.32
CA GLU A 62 -0.98 -10.04 -9.76
C GLU A 62 -0.97 -11.17 -8.72
N ASP A 63 -0.93 -10.83 -7.42
CA ASP A 63 -0.97 -11.79 -6.32
C ASP A 63 -2.39 -12.27 -5.96
N GLY A 64 -3.42 -11.74 -6.63
CA GLY A 64 -4.82 -12.09 -6.33
C GLY A 64 -5.34 -11.53 -4.99
N LEU A 65 -4.67 -10.51 -4.43
CA LEU A 65 -5.04 -9.79 -3.22
C LEU A 65 -6.14 -8.77 -3.55
N LYS A 66 -7.38 -9.27 -3.68
CA LYS A 66 -8.51 -8.49 -4.18
C LYS A 66 -8.91 -7.37 -3.24
N ASP A 67 -8.93 -7.67 -1.94
CA ASP A 67 -9.37 -6.74 -0.92
C ASP A 67 -8.33 -5.63 -0.72
N LEU A 68 -7.05 -5.98 -0.60
CA LEU A 68 -5.95 -5.03 -0.56
C LEU A 68 -5.99 -4.09 -1.78
N LYS A 69 -6.16 -4.64 -2.99
CA LYS A 69 -6.27 -3.84 -4.20
C LYS A 69 -7.44 -2.85 -4.12
N GLN A 70 -8.61 -3.30 -3.68
CA GLN A 70 -9.79 -2.45 -3.55
C GLN A 70 -9.59 -1.35 -2.50
N MET A 71 -9.03 -1.68 -1.35
CA MET A 71 -8.72 -0.73 -0.30
C MET A 71 -7.70 0.33 -0.76
N LEU A 72 -6.65 -0.08 -1.48
CA LEU A 72 -5.68 0.84 -2.09
C LEU A 72 -6.32 1.75 -3.13
N GLN A 73 -7.23 1.21 -3.95
CA GLN A 73 -7.95 2.01 -4.94
C GLN A 73 -8.82 3.08 -4.28
N HIS A 74 -9.49 2.77 -3.16
CA HIS A 74 -10.24 3.75 -2.39
C HIS A 74 -9.34 4.83 -1.79
N LEU A 75 -8.17 4.43 -1.28
CA LEU A 75 -7.24 5.38 -0.67
C LEU A 75 -6.61 6.33 -1.68
N GLY A 76 -6.17 5.83 -2.84
CA GLY A 76 -5.53 6.65 -3.89
C GLY A 76 -6.50 7.47 -4.75
N SER A 77 -7.82 7.31 -4.60
CA SER A 77 -8.84 8.10 -5.32
C SER A 77 -9.38 9.29 -4.52
N SER A 78 -8.86 9.52 -3.31
CA SER A 78 -9.24 10.63 -2.42
C SER A 78 -8.30 11.82 -2.59
#